data_AF-A0A7C3XY63-F1
#
_entry.id   AF-A0A7C3XY63-F1
#
_cell.length_a   1.000
_cell.length_b   1.000
_cell.length_c   1.000
_cell.angle_alpha   90.00
_cell.angle_beta   90.00
_cell.angle_gamma   90.00
#
_symmetry.space_group_name_H-M   'P 1'
#
loop_
_entity.id
_entity.type
_entity.pdbx_description
1 polymer ?
#
loop_
_entity_poly.entity_id
_entity_poly.type
_entity_poly.pdbx_seq_one_letter_code
_entity_poly.pdbx_strand_id
1 'polypeptide(L)' 'KETLETKKLVDRAKALLMKHKGMSEEEAHRFLQKKSMDLRKSIKEIASAIILAFEEK' A
#
# COMPACT_ATOMS: atom_id res chain seq x y z
N LYS A 1 -6.87 -5.50 -18.13
CA LYS A 1 -6.90 -4.03 -17.86
C LYS A 1 -6.71 -3.69 -16.37
N GLU A 2 -6.98 -4.59 -15.42
CA GLU A 2 -6.83 -4.34 -13.96
C GLU A 2 -5.40 -4.16 -13.41
N THR A 3 -4.38 -4.57 -14.15
CA THR A 3 -2.99 -4.54 -13.67
C THR A 3 -2.41 -3.13 -13.57
N LEU A 4 -2.87 -2.19 -14.39
CA LEU A 4 -2.32 -0.83 -14.42
C LEU A 4 -2.80 0.01 -13.22
N GLU A 5 -4.09 -0.08 -12.90
CA GLU A 5 -4.69 0.63 -11.76
C GLU A 5 -4.15 0.11 -10.43
N THR A 6 -3.99 -1.21 -10.33
CA THR A 6 -3.42 -1.85 -9.13
C THR A 6 -1.99 -1.37 -8.89
N LYS A 7 -1.16 -1.29 -9.94
CA LYS A 7 0.21 -0.75 -9.84
C LYS A 7 0.22 0.69 -9.31
N LYS A 8 -0.66 1.57 -9.84
CA LYS A 8 -0.75 2.96 -9.37
C LYS A 8 -1.13 3.06 -7.89
N LEU A 9 -2.10 2.26 -7.43
CA LEU A 9 -2.51 2.24 -6.04
C LEU A 9 -1.37 1.76 -5.13
N VAL A 10 -0.71 0.67 -5.50
CA VAL A 10 0.42 0.12 -4.73
C VAL A 10 1.56 1.13 -4.63
N ASP A 11 1.88 1.82 -5.72
CA ASP A 11 2.94 2.83 -5.73
C ASP A 11 2.63 4.02 -4.83
N ARG A 12 1.38 4.51 -4.88
CA ARG A 12 0.91 5.60 -4.03
C ARG A 12 0.88 5.21 -2.55
N ALA A 13 0.45 3.99 -2.25
CA ALA A 13 0.49 3.45 -0.89
C ALA A 13 1.92 3.35 -0.35
N LYS A 14 2.87 2.89 -1.18
CA LYS A 14 4.30 2.88 -0.82
C LYS A 14 4.80 4.30 -0.54
N ALA A 15 4.51 5.28 -1.39
CA ALA A 15 4.91 6.68 -1.19
C ALA A 15 4.41 7.26 0.14
N LEU A 16 3.17 6.97 0.51
CA LEU A 16 2.61 7.39 1.81
C LEU A 16 3.30 6.69 2.99
N LEU A 17 3.57 5.39 2.89
CA LEU A 17 4.32 4.67 3.91
C LEU A 17 5.75 5.21 4.07
N MET A 18 6.42 5.53 2.97
CA MET A 18 7.74 6.15 3.00
C MET A 18 7.68 7.53 3.67
N LYS A 19 6.70 8.37 3.29
CA LYS A 19 6.58 9.75 3.80
C LYS A 19 6.15 9.82 5.27
N HIS A 20 5.16 9.02 5.68
CA HIS A 20 4.59 9.10 7.04
C HIS A 20 5.29 8.19 8.04
N LYS A 21 5.86 7.05 7.60
CA LYS A 21 6.56 6.11 8.49
C LYS A 21 8.07 6.09 8.32
N GLY A 22 8.63 6.80 7.34
CA GLY A 22 10.07 6.77 7.07
C GLY A 22 10.57 5.41 6.59
N MET A 23 9.68 4.56 6.06
CA MET A 23 10.04 3.23 5.55
C MET A 23 10.80 3.34 4.23
N SER A 24 11.66 2.35 3.95
CA SER A 24 12.26 2.16 2.62
C SER A 24 11.26 1.55 1.64
N GLU A 25 11.51 1.63 0.33
CA GLU A 25 10.61 1.05 -0.68
C GLU A 25 10.37 -0.45 -0.46
N GLU A 26 11.43 -1.20 -0.15
CA GLU A 26 11.36 -2.64 0.14
C GLU A 26 10.52 -2.94 1.39
N GLU A 27 10.67 -2.13 2.44
CA GLU A 27 9.91 -2.26 3.67
C GLU A 27 8.44 -1.94 3.45
N ALA A 28 8.12 -0.88 2.69
CA ALA A 28 6.76 -0.52 2.34
C ALA A 28 6.08 -1.63 1.52
N HIS A 29 6.80 -2.23 0.57
CA HIS A 29 6.29 -3.34 -0.23
C HIS A 29 6.08 -4.61 0.61
N ARG A 30 7.02 -4.96 1.50
CA ARG A 30 6.85 -6.06 2.47
C ARG A 30 5.68 -5.79 3.42
N PHE A 31 5.48 -4.55 3.84
CA PHE A 31 4.38 -4.16 4.72
C PHE A 31 3.03 -4.37 4.02
N LEU A 32 2.91 -3.95 2.76
CA LEU A 32 1.73 -4.19 1.92
C LEU A 32 1.44 -5.69 1.74
N GLN A 33 2.46 -6.50 1.44
CA GLN A 33 2.32 -7.96 1.33
C GLN A 33 1.89 -8.60 2.65
N LYS A 34 2.56 -8.26 3.76
CA LYS A 34 2.25 -8.81 5.08
C LYS A 34 0.82 -8.46 5.49
N LYS A 35 0.40 -7.21 5.28
CA LYS A 35 -0.97 -6.77 5.55
C LYS A 35 -2.00 -7.48 4.67
N SER A 36 -1.67 -7.77 3.41
CA SER A 36 -2.52 -8.55 2.51
C SER A 36 -2.73 -9.97 3.02
N MET A 37 -1.67 -10.62 3.52
CA MET A 37 -1.76 -11.95 4.13
C MET A 37 -2.55 -11.94 5.44
N ASP A 38 -2.24 -11.00 6.35
CA ASP A 38 -2.88 -10.89 7.67
C ASP A 38 -4.40 -10.66 7.54
N LEU A 39 -4.81 -9.83 6.58
CA LEU A 39 -6.22 -9.48 6.36
C LEU A 39 -6.91 -10.40 5.35
N ARG A 40 -6.18 -11.33 4.72
CA ARG A 40 -6.63 -12.16 3.58
C ARG A 40 -7.35 -11.34 2.50
N LYS A 41 -6.81 -10.16 2.19
CA LYS A 41 -7.35 -9.25 1.16
C LYS A 41 -6.37 -9.08 0.02
N SER A 42 -6.88 -8.68 -1.14
CA SER A 42 -6.03 -8.38 -2.28
C SER A 42 -5.07 -7.23 -1.98
N ILE A 43 -3.88 -7.25 -2.58
CA ILE A 43 -2.88 -6.17 -2.43
C ILE A 43 -3.46 -4.81 -2.85
N LYS A 44 -4.39 -4.80 -3.81
CA LYS A 44 -5.12 -3.61 -4.27
C LYS A 44 -5.96 -3.00 -3.16
N GLU A 45 -6.74 -3.81 -2.45
CA GLU A 45 -7.55 -3.35 -1.33
C GLU A 45 -6.71 -2.83 -0.19
N ILE A 46 -5.60 -3.51 0.15
CA ILE A 46 -4.68 -3.02 1.17
C ILE A 46 -4.08 -1.68 0.77
N ALA A 47 -3.60 -1.55 -0.47
CA ALA A 47 -3.05 -0.30 -0.97
C ALA A 47 -4.07 0.84 -0.89
N SER A 48 -5.33 0.58 -1.26
CA SER A 48 -6.40 1.57 -1.15
C SER A 48 -6.72 1.94 0.30
N ALA A 49 -6.73 0.97 1.21
CA ALA A 49 -6.96 1.21 2.64
C ALA A 49 -5.83 2.00 3.29
N ILE A 50 -4.58 1.73 2.91
CA ILE A 50 -3.39 2.51 3.32
C ILE A 50 -3.56 3.94 2.85
N ILE A 51 -3.86 4.15 1.56
CA ILE A 51 -4.05 5.49 1.00
C ILE A 51 -5.10 6.26 1.79
N LEU A 52 -6.27 5.66 2.03
CA LEU A 52 -7.35 6.28 2.80
C LEU A 52 -6.90 6.63 4.23
N ALA A 53 -6.26 5.68 4.93
CA ALA A 53 -5.83 5.87 6.31
C ALA A 53 -4.74 6.94 6.50
N PHE A 54 -3.95 7.23 5.45
CA PHE A 54 -2.91 8.26 5.48
C PHE A 54 -3.34 9.57 4.80
N GLU A 55 -4.36 9.59 3.93
CA GLU A 55 -4.94 10.83 3.38
C GLU A 55 -5.84 11.57 4.38
N GLU A 56 -6.45 10.87 5.34
CA GLU A 56 -7.28 11.50 6.39
C GLU A 56 -6.46 12.16 7.53
N LYS A 57 -5.14 12.25 7.41
CA LYS A 57 -4.23 12.88 8.38
C LYS A 57 -3.40 14.00 7.78
#